data_AF-W9GCH2-F1
#
_entry.id   AF-W9GCH2-F1
#
_cell.length_a   1.000
_cell.length_b   1.000
_cell.length_c   1.000
_cell.angle_alpha   90.00
_cell.angle_beta   90.00
_cell.angle_gamma   90.00
#
_symmetry.space_group_name_H-M   'P 1'
#
loop_
_entity.id
_entity.type
_entity.pdbx_description
1 polymer ?
#
loop_
_entity_poly.entity_id
_entity_poly.type
_entity_poly.pdbx_seq_one_letter_code
_entity_poly.pdbx_strand_id
1 'polypeptide(L)'
;MDPATGRLLEVPEARAVAGQVMLAARETAPLVARAPEREPRPEPARASAIAREDVLGGGPSAEPDSALGAGGYVIGEEHPSVQESDAIFEARQALELGALSLTIGRLTTSQLAGYRLLAESTLPHVDGDRFVDAAAYTDTNAAFHDYLFTLTRNEHLLQAYQALGVQGHMEEVLRNATWCHPRCATDHVEIVDAFEAGDLDRARTLIIEHADRSKLTMRRAMDDARQRLGSRWVSPGRFSGKVVLVTGAAQGIGERTARRICAEGGRLVLVDRSQFVHELSREFGSAGYTAYAVTADLETWEGANAMVQEAIGRFGRIDVAIHTVGGTIWAKPFHHYPPEQIQAEINRSLFPTLWSCRAILPHFIERRRGTIVNVSSVATRGL
;
A
#
# COMPACT_ATOMS: atom_id res chain seq x y z
N MET A 1 -6.13 9.54 45.78
CA MET A 1 -7.56 9.55 46.11
C MET A 1 -7.73 8.74 47.38
N ASP A 2 -8.40 9.29 48.39
CA ASP A 2 -8.71 8.57 49.62
C ASP A 2 -9.70 7.43 49.31
N PRO A 3 -9.36 6.16 49.60
CA PRO A 3 -10.19 5.01 49.26
C PRO A 3 -11.49 4.92 50.06
N ALA A 4 -11.64 5.64 51.18
CA ALA A 4 -12.87 5.64 51.97
C ALA A 4 -13.86 6.73 51.52
N THR A 5 -13.37 7.86 51.03
CA THR A 5 -14.21 9.06 50.77
C THR A 5 -14.24 9.49 49.32
N GLY A 6 -13.40 8.92 48.45
CA GLY A 6 -13.35 9.25 47.02
C GLY A 6 -12.80 10.65 46.71
N ARG A 7 -12.41 11.45 47.71
CA ARG A 7 -11.80 12.76 47.47
C ARG A 7 -10.34 12.61 47.03
N LEU A 8 -9.95 13.46 46.07
CA LEU A 8 -8.55 13.66 45.72
C LEU A 8 -7.88 14.47 46.83
N LEU A 9 -6.87 13.89 47.48
CA LEU A 9 -6.05 14.57 48.48
C LEU A 9 -4.98 15.40 47.76
N GLU A 10 -4.82 16.66 48.17
CA GLU A 10 -3.72 17.50 47.67
C GLU A 10 -2.38 16.99 48.22
N VAL A 11 -1.40 16.88 47.33
CA VAL A 11 -0.03 16.48 47.67
C VAL A 11 0.84 17.74 47.68
N PRO A 12 1.41 18.17 48.83
CA PRO A 12 2.04 19.49 48.96
C PRO A 12 3.30 19.73 48.11
N GLU A 13 3.79 18.75 47.37
CA GLU A 13 5.09 18.80 46.67
C GLU A 13 5.04 18.38 45.19
N ALA A 14 3.86 18.28 44.59
CA ALA A 14 3.75 17.91 43.18
C ALA A 14 4.21 19.06 42.26
N ARG A 15 5.09 18.77 41.29
CA ARG A 15 5.52 19.73 40.26
C ARG A 15 4.85 19.39 38.92
N ALA A 16 4.45 20.41 38.17
CA ALA A 16 3.88 20.24 36.83
C ALA A 16 4.93 20.46 35.74
N VAL A 17 5.03 19.53 34.78
CA VAL A 17 5.82 19.68 33.54
C VAL A 17 4.92 19.29 32.37
N ALA A 18 4.83 20.14 31.34
CA ALA A 18 4.02 19.91 30.14
C ALA A 18 2.55 19.53 30.41
N GLY A 19 1.91 20.16 31.41
CA GLY A 19 0.50 19.94 31.74
C GLY A 19 0.20 18.63 32.47
N GLN A 20 1.22 17.88 32.88
CA GLN A 20 1.09 16.66 33.68
C GLN A 20 1.66 16.88 35.09
N VAL A 21 0.94 16.41 36.11
CA VAL A 21 1.35 16.49 37.52
C VAL A 21 2.30 15.33 37.82
N MET A 22 3.56 15.63 38.08
CA MET A 22 4.56 14.65 38.48
C MET A 22 4.53 14.49 40.00
N LEU A 23 4.26 13.28 40.47
CA LEU A 23 4.32 12.92 41.90
C LEU A 23 5.78 12.92 42.37
N ALA A 24 6.01 13.27 43.65
CA ALA A 24 7.33 13.18 44.25
C ALA A 24 7.87 11.74 44.18
N ALA A 25 9.19 11.61 43.98
CA ALA A 25 9.86 10.32 43.99
C ALA A 25 9.59 9.62 45.34
N ARG A 26 8.92 8.46 45.30
CA ARG A 26 8.85 7.58 46.47
C ARG A 26 9.99 6.57 46.37
N GLU A 27 10.66 6.32 47.50
CA GLU A 27 11.56 5.18 47.62
C GLU A 27 10.76 3.89 47.35
N THR A 28 11.09 3.22 46.25
CA THR A 28 10.51 1.91 45.92
C THR A 28 11.35 0.82 46.60
N ALA A 29 10.75 0.08 47.53
CA ALA A 29 11.36 -1.12 48.07
C ALA A 29 11.35 -2.26 47.01
N PRO A 30 12.38 -3.11 46.92
CA PRO A 30 12.40 -4.23 45.98
C PRO A 30 11.29 -5.24 46.30
N LEU A 31 10.65 -5.79 45.26
CA LEU A 31 9.77 -6.95 45.41
C LEU A 31 10.61 -8.17 45.82
N VAL A 32 10.45 -8.62 47.07
CA VAL A 32 11.02 -9.88 47.55
C VAL A 32 10.26 -11.03 46.87
N ALA A 33 10.94 -11.78 46.01
CA ALA A 33 10.41 -12.99 45.41
C ALA A 33 10.22 -14.07 46.49
N ARG A 34 8.99 -14.46 46.79
CA ARG A 34 8.70 -15.73 47.47
C ARG A 34 8.77 -16.85 46.44
N ALA A 35 9.67 -17.81 46.63
CA ALA A 35 9.72 -19.04 45.85
C ALA A 35 8.44 -19.87 46.09
N PRO A 36 7.83 -20.49 45.07
CA PRO A 36 6.67 -21.34 45.26
C PRO A 36 7.06 -22.70 45.84
N GLU A 37 6.33 -23.14 46.86
CA GLU A 37 6.41 -24.50 47.41
C GLU A 37 6.05 -25.54 46.33
N ARG A 38 6.87 -26.58 46.18
CA ARG A 38 6.64 -27.68 45.23
C ARG A 38 5.73 -28.74 45.86
N GLU A 39 4.54 -28.94 45.31
CA GLU A 39 3.80 -30.19 45.49
C GLU A 39 4.34 -31.30 44.55
N PRO A 40 4.36 -32.57 44.97
CA PRO A 40 4.88 -33.66 44.15
C PRO A 40 3.88 -34.10 43.07
N ARG A 41 4.37 -34.28 41.83
CA ARG A 41 3.61 -34.81 40.70
C ARG A 41 3.49 -36.34 40.77
N PRO A 42 2.34 -36.94 40.39
CA PRO A 42 2.20 -38.39 40.26
C PRO A 42 2.85 -38.91 38.95
N GLU A 43 3.40 -40.12 39.00
CA GLU A 43 4.03 -40.80 37.85
C GLU A 43 2.99 -41.28 36.80
N PRO A 44 3.29 -41.20 35.49
CA PRO A 44 2.44 -41.76 34.45
C PRO A 44 2.74 -43.25 34.18
N ALA A 45 1.67 -44.03 34.02
CA ALA A 45 1.69 -45.45 33.66
C ALA A 45 2.17 -45.70 32.22
N ARG A 46 2.84 -46.85 32.01
CA ARG A 46 3.30 -47.35 30.70
C ARG A 46 2.24 -48.19 29.99
N ALA A 47 2.14 -48.01 28.67
CA ALA A 47 1.84 -48.98 27.58
C ALA A 47 1.36 -48.18 26.35
N SER A 48 1.54 -48.54 25.07
CA SER A 48 2.21 -49.62 24.33
C SER A 48 2.26 -49.14 22.86
N ALA A 49 3.32 -49.45 22.14
CA ALA A 49 3.44 -49.22 20.70
C ALA A 49 2.58 -50.22 19.90
N ILE A 50 1.97 -49.76 18.80
CA ILE A 50 1.52 -50.61 17.68
C ILE A 50 1.76 -49.83 16.37
N ALA A 51 2.41 -50.50 15.42
CA ALA A 51 2.75 -50.03 14.08
C ALA A 51 1.67 -50.35 13.03
N ARG A 52 1.73 -49.65 11.88
CA ARG A 52 1.28 -49.99 10.50
C ARG A 52 1.02 -48.67 9.75
N GLU A 53 1.23 -48.49 8.44
CA GLU A 53 1.94 -49.15 7.33
C GLU A 53 1.72 -48.20 6.12
N ASP A 54 2.70 -48.08 5.23
CA ASP A 54 2.66 -47.29 3.99
C ASP A 54 1.66 -47.84 2.96
N VAL A 55 0.85 -46.98 2.31
CA VAL A 55 0.18 -47.31 1.04
C VAL A 55 -0.06 -46.05 0.17
N LEU A 56 0.60 -46.05 -1.01
CA LEU A 56 0.35 -45.38 -2.31
C LEU A 56 0.90 -43.96 -2.58
N GLY A 57 1.76 -43.90 -3.61
CA GLY A 57 2.12 -42.69 -4.34
C GLY A 57 1.51 -42.60 -5.75
N GLY A 58 1.75 -41.45 -6.40
CA GLY A 58 1.76 -41.30 -7.86
C GLY A 58 0.98 -40.10 -8.42
N GLY A 59 1.68 -39.05 -8.85
CA GLY A 59 1.23 -38.10 -9.89
C GLY A 59 1.43 -36.60 -9.58
N PRO A 60 2.11 -35.81 -10.44
CA PRO A 60 2.49 -34.43 -10.13
C PRO A 60 1.39 -33.43 -10.49
N SER A 61 0.95 -32.61 -9.52
CA SER A 61 0.19 -31.38 -9.80
C SER A 61 1.18 -30.22 -9.88
N ALA A 62 1.42 -29.72 -11.09
CA ALA A 62 2.09 -28.45 -11.31
C ALA A 62 1.16 -27.32 -10.83
N GLU A 63 1.49 -26.69 -9.71
CA GLU A 63 0.90 -25.41 -9.32
C GLU A 63 1.58 -24.26 -10.07
N PRO A 64 0.83 -23.22 -10.47
CA PRO A 64 1.40 -22.07 -11.15
C PRO A 64 2.28 -21.26 -10.20
N ASP A 65 3.51 -20.98 -10.64
CA ASP A 65 4.46 -20.06 -10.03
C ASP A 65 3.80 -18.69 -9.80
N SER A 66 3.34 -18.45 -8.58
CA SER A 66 3.17 -17.10 -8.05
C SER A 66 4.45 -16.79 -7.28
N ALA A 67 5.20 -15.80 -7.76
CA ALA A 67 6.43 -15.34 -7.13
C ALA A 67 6.11 -14.71 -5.76
N LEU A 68 5.99 -15.57 -4.74
CA LEU A 68 5.83 -15.21 -3.35
C LEU A 68 7.20 -14.73 -2.81
N GLY A 69 7.35 -13.42 -2.64
CA GLY A 69 8.38 -12.87 -1.77
C GLY A 69 8.12 -13.33 -0.33
N ALA A 70 9.16 -13.74 0.40
CA ALA A 70 9.12 -14.45 1.69
C ALA A 70 8.58 -13.66 2.91
N GLY A 71 7.60 -12.76 2.74
CA GLY A 71 7.06 -11.96 3.84
C GLY A 71 5.68 -11.37 3.58
N GLY A 72 4.84 -12.07 2.80
CA GLY A 72 3.53 -11.60 2.36
C GLY A 72 2.72 -10.89 3.45
N TYR A 73 2.57 -9.56 3.32
CA TYR A 73 1.50 -8.77 3.93
C TYR A 73 1.43 -7.38 3.29
N VAL A 74 0.20 -6.91 3.03
CA VAL A 74 -0.14 -5.58 2.50
C VAL A 74 -1.10 -4.90 3.49
N ILE A 75 -0.84 -3.64 3.86
CA ILE A 75 -1.77 -2.79 4.62
C ILE A 75 -1.75 -1.36 4.05
N GLY A 76 -2.95 -0.85 3.77
CA GLY A 76 -3.28 0.57 3.63
C GLY A 76 -3.22 1.08 2.19
N GLU A 77 -4.40 1.43 1.64
CA GLU A 77 -4.67 1.94 0.28
C GLU A 77 -3.44 1.99 -0.63
N GLU A 78 -3.20 0.87 -1.32
CA GLU A 78 -2.30 0.84 -2.47
C GLU A 78 -3.01 1.54 -3.63
N HIS A 79 -2.59 2.75 -3.96
CA HIS A 79 -2.84 3.25 -5.30
C HIS A 79 -1.81 2.57 -6.21
N PRO A 80 -2.23 1.73 -7.16
CA PRO A 80 -1.29 0.96 -7.97
C PRO A 80 -0.35 1.89 -8.72
N SER A 81 0.91 1.46 -8.86
CA SER A 81 1.84 2.12 -9.75
C SER A 81 1.27 2.14 -11.18
N VAL A 82 1.75 3.08 -12.02
CA VAL A 82 1.32 3.12 -13.43
C VAL A 82 1.60 1.78 -14.13
N GLN A 83 2.70 1.13 -13.77
CA GLN A 83 3.10 -0.17 -14.31
C GLN A 83 2.15 -1.30 -13.90
N GLU A 84 1.75 -1.36 -12.62
CA GLU A 84 0.75 -2.32 -12.14
C GLU A 84 -0.62 -2.08 -12.80
N SER A 85 -1.02 -0.81 -12.95
CA SER A 85 -2.25 -0.47 -13.67
C SER A 85 -2.20 -0.96 -15.10
N ASP A 86 -1.12 -0.72 -15.84
CA ASP A 86 -0.99 -1.15 -17.23
C ASP A 86 -1.03 -2.68 -17.33
N ALA A 87 -0.36 -3.39 -16.42
CA ALA A 87 -0.33 -4.85 -16.38
C ALA A 87 -1.74 -5.46 -16.22
N ILE A 88 -2.61 -4.84 -15.43
CA ILE A 88 -4.02 -5.28 -15.27
C ILE A 88 -4.77 -5.19 -16.61
N PHE A 89 -4.61 -4.09 -17.36
CA PHE A 89 -5.27 -3.93 -18.66
C PHE A 89 -4.65 -4.82 -19.75
N GLU A 90 -3.35 -5.10 -19.69
CA GLU A 90 -2.69 -6.05 -20.59
C GLU A 90 -3.17 -7.50 -20.34
N ALA A 91 -3.29 -7.89 -19.08
CA ALA A 91 -3.85 -9.20 -18.71
C ALA A 91 -5.31 -9.34 -19.16
N ARG A 92 -6.13 -8.30 -18.95
CA ARG A 92 -7.51 -8.25 -19.41
C ARG A 92 -7.61 -8.35 -20.94
N GLN A 93 -6.80 -7.59 -21.68
CA GLN A 93 -6.76 -7.67 -23.15
C GLN A 93 -6.44 -9.09 -23.64
N ALA A 94 -5.46 -9.75 -23.02
CA ALA A 94 -5.11 -11.13 -23.38
C ALA A 94 -6.28 -12.11 -23.18
N LEU A 95 -7.02 -11.97 -22.07
CA LEU A 95 -8.21 -12.77 -21.80
C LEU A 95 -9.35 -12.46 -22.79
N GLU A 96 -9.59 -11.19 -23.11
CA GLU A 96 -10.61 -10.78 -24.08
C GLU A 96 -10.32 -11.31 -25.48
N LEU A 97 -9.06 -11.32 -25.93
CA LEU A 97 -8.67 -11.91 -27.20
C LEU A 97 -8.88 -13.44 -27.24
N GLY A 98 -8.67 -14.11 -26.09
CA GLY A 98 -9.03 -15.52 -25.91
C GLY A 98 -10.54 -15.75 -25.99
N ALA A 99 -11.33 -14.93 -25.29
CA ALA A 99 -12.79 -14.98 -25.29
C ALA A 99 -13.37 -14.69 -26.68
N LEU A 100 -12.83 -13.71 -27.42
CA LEU A 100 -13.16 -13.41 -28.80
C LEU A 100 -13.04 -14.66 -29.68
N SER A 101 -11.91 -15.36 -29.60
CA SER A 101 -11.64 -16.57 -30.39
C SER A 101 -12.65 -17.70 -30.13
N LEU A 102 -13.24 -17.73 -28.94
CA LEU A 102 -14.25 -18.72 -28.56
C LEU A 102 -15.67 -18.35 -28.97
N THR A 103 -15.95 -17.05 -29.20
CA THR A 103 -17.31 -16.50 -29.30
C THR A 103 -17.64 -15.97 -30.69
N ILE A 104 -16.68 -15.41 -31.42
CA ILE A 104 -16.91 -14.81 -32.74
C ILE A 104 -17.55 -15.82 -33.72
N GLY A 105 -18.58 -15.39 -34.44
CA GLY A 105 -19.33 -16.24 -35.39
C GLY A 105 -20.15 -17.37 -34.76
N ARG A 106 -20.22 -17.46 -33.42
CA ARG A 106 -20.94 -18.52 -32.69
C ARG A 106 -22.10 -17.99 -31.83
N LEU A 107 -22.25 -16.68 -31.73
CA LEU A 107 -23.30 -16.05 -30.94
C LEU A 107 -24.64 -16.08 -31.68
N THR A 108 -25.73 -16.28 -30.93
CA THR A 108 -27.10 -16.14 -31.43
C THR A 108 -27.49 -14.68 -31.61
N THR A 109 -28.52 -14.41 -32.41
CA THR A 109 -29.08 -13.05 -32.58
C THR A 109 -29.49 -12.41 -31.25
N SER A 110 -30.05 -13.20 -30.32
CA SER A 110 -30.44 -12.71 -28.99
C SER A 110 -29.23 -12.31 -28.15
N GLN A 111 -28.15 -13.10 -28.20
CA GLN A 111 -26.89 -12.78 -27.50
C GLN A 111 -26.23 -11.53 -28.08
N LEU A 112 -26.21 -11.38 -29.41
CA LEU A 112 -25.69 -10.17 -30.05
C LEU A 112 -26.50 -8.92 -29.68
N ALA A 113 -27.83 -9.03 -29.65
CA ALA A 113 -28.70 -7.94 -29.21
C ALA A 113 -28.46 -7.56 -27.74
N GLY A 114 -28.28 -8.55 -26.86
CA GLY A 114 -27.89 -8.30 -25.46
C GLY A 114 -26.52 -7.62 -25.34
N TYR A 115 -25.55 -8.05 -26.14
CA TYR A 115 -24.22 -7.46 -26.15
C TYR A 115 -24.24 -6.00 -26.63
N ARG A 116 -25.05 -5.70 -27.67
CA ARG A 116 -25.29 -4.34 -28.17
C ARG A 116 -25.92 -3.45 -27.10
N LEU A 117 -26.92 -3.93 -26.38
CA LEU A 117 -27.58 -3.15 -25.33
C LEU A 117 -26.58 -2.74 -24.23
N LEU A 118 -25.68 -3.65 -23.85
CA LEU A 118 -24.62 -3.34 -22.88
C LEU A 118 -23.56 -2.38 -23.44
N ALA A 119 -23.25 -2.45 -24.74
CA ALA A 119 -22.35 -1.48 -25.36
C ALA A 119 -22.98 -0.07 -25.36
N GLU A 120 -24.24 0.04 -25.78
CA GLU A 120 -24.97 1.30 -25.87
C GLU A 120 -25.24 1.93 -24.49
N SER A 121 -25.37 1.13 -23.43
CA SER A 121 -25.56 1.63 -22.06
C SER A 121 -24.36 2.44 -21.55
N THR A 122 -23.18 2.29 -22.15
CA THR A 122 -21.99 3.09 -21.78
C THR A 122 -22.02 4.51 -22.33
N LEU A 123 -22.77 4.76 -23.42
CA LEU A 123 -22.76 6.03 -24.16
C LEU A 123 -23.26 7.24 -23.36
N PRO A 124 -24.37 7.17 -22.59
CA PRO A 124 -24.92 8.34 -21.89
C PRO A 124 -23.99 8.93 -20.82
N HIS A 125 -22.95 8.18 -20.43
CA HIS A 125 -22.03 8.54 -19.37
C HIS A 125 -20.77 9.25 -19.88
N VAL A 126 -20.64 9.44 -21.20
CA VAL A 126 -19.50 10.07 -21.86
C VAL A 126 -19.99 11.15 -22.83
N ASP A 127 -19.39 12.35 -22.74
CA ASP A 127 -19.59 13.45 -23.68
C ASP A 127 -18.25 13.91 -24.24
N GLY A 128 -17.96 13.51 -25.48
CA GLY A 128 -16.67 13.76 -26.13
C GLY A 128 -15.53 13.17 -25.29
N ASP A 129 -14.65 14.02 -24.78
CA ASP A 129 -13.48 13.64 -23.99
C ASP A 129 -13.73 13.69 -22.47
N ARG A 130 -14.99 13.67 -22.04
CA ARG A 130 -15.36 13.82 -20.63
C ARG A 130 -16.29 12.74 -20.14
N PHE A 131 -16.09 12.34 -18.89
CA PHE A 131 -17.10 11.61 -18.14
C PHE A 131 -18.21 12.57 -17.71
N VAL A 132 -19.44 12.27 -18.10
CA VAL A 132 -20.65 12.86 -17.51
C VAL A 132 -20.91 12.22 -16.15
N ASP A 133 -20.69 10.91 -16.06
CA ASP A 133 -20.75 10.13 -14.82
C ASP A 133 -19.73 8.99 -14.87
N ALA A 134 -18.58 9.18 -14.21
CA ALA A 134 -17.49 8.20 -14.23
C ALA A 134 -17.84 6.90 -13.49
N ALA A 135 -18.69 6.97 -12.45
CA ALA A 135 -19.10 5.79 -11.68
C ALA A 135 -20.04 4.93 -12.53
N ALA A 136 -21.09 5.53 -13.08
CA ALA A 136 -22.03 4.82 -13.94
C ALA A 136 -21.37 4.30 -15.23
N TYR A 137 -20.40 5.03 -15.80
CA TYR A 137 -19.57 4.51 -16.90
C TYR A 137 -18.78 3.27 -16.48
N THR A 138 -18.18 3.28 -15.28
CA THR A 138 -17.37 2.14 -14.80
C THR A 138 -18.23 0.90 -14.61
N ASP A 139 -19.43 1.04 -14.04
CA ASP A 139 -20.39 -0.06 -13.86
C ASP A 139 -20.86 -0.65 -15.21
N THR A 140 -21.25 0.23 -16.14
CA THR A 140 -21.73 -0.20 -17.47
C THR A 140 -20.60 -0.78 -18.33
N ASN A 141 -19.39 -0.24 -18.22
CA ASN A 141 -18.19 -0.80 -18.85
C ASN A 141 -17.92 -2.21 -18.31
N ALA A 142 -17.90 -2.41 -16.99
CA ALA A 142 -17.70 -3.72 -16.41
C ALA A 142 -18.75 -4.72 -16.92
N ALA A 143 -20.04 -4.35 -16.90
CA ALA A 143 -21.11 -5.21 -17.39
C ALA A 143 -20.93 -5.63 -18.87
N PHE A 144 -20.47 -4.72 -19.74
CA PHE A 144 -20.17 -5.04 -21.14
C PHE A 144 -19.06 -6.09 -21.27
N HIS A 145 -17.96 -5.93 -20.52
CA HIS A 145 -16.81 -6.83 -20.60
C HIS A 145 -17.07 -8.18 -19.91
N ASP A 146 -17.74 -8.21 -18.76
CA ASP A 146 -18.21 -9.43 -18.08
C ASP A 146 -19.09 -10.29 -18.99
N TYR A 147 -19.92 -9.65 -19.82
CA TYR A 147 -20.82 -10.36 -20.72
C TYR A 147 -20.08 -11.17 -21.77
N LEU A 148 -18.98 -10.65 -22.34
CA LEU A 148 -18.14 -11.39 -23.27
C LEU A 148 -17.66 -12.71 -22.68
N PHE A 149 -17.21 -12.71 -21.42
CA PHE A 149 -16.76 -13.91 -20.73
C PHE A 149 -17.91 -14.87 -20.43
N THR A 150 -19.08 -14.35 -20.06
CA THR A 150 -20.30 -15.16 -19.88
C THR A 150 -20.68 -15.88 -21.17
N LEU A 151 -20.54 -15.22 -22.32
CA LEU A 151 -20.83 -15.79 -23.64
C LEU A 151 -19.90 -16.95 -24.03
N THR A 152 -18.70 -17.03 -23.43
CA THR A 152 -17.79 -18.18 -23.65
C THR A 152 -18.33 -19.49 -23.07
N ARG A 153 -19.28 -19.43 -22.11
CA ARG A 153 -19.75 -20.55 -21.28
C ARG A 153 -18.61 -21.32 -20.58
N ASN A 154 -17.52 -20.62 -20.28
CA ASN A 154 -16.37 -21.14 -19.55
C ASN A 154 -16.25 -20.40 -18.22
N GLU A 155 -16.70 -21.05 -17.14
CA GLU A 155 -16.69 -20.46 -15.79
C GLU A 155 -15.27 -20.12 -15.32
N HIS A 156 -14.25 -20.88 -15.72
CA HIS A 156 -12.86 -20.60 -15.36
C HIS A 156 -12.33 -19.34 -16.03
N LEU A 157 -12.70 -19.08 -17.29
CA LEU A 157 -12.32 -17.83 -17.95
C LEU A 157 -13.00 -16.62 -17.31
N LEU A 158 -14.28 -16.75 -16.94
CA LEU A 158 -15.01 -15.71 -16.22
C LEU A 158 -14.36 -15.43 -14.86
N GLN A 159 -14.03 -16.47 -14.09
CA GLN A 159 -13.34 -16.33 -12.80
C GLN A 159 -11.96 -15.69 -12.96
N ALA A 160 -11.18 -16.09 -13.97
CA ALA A 160 -9.87 -15.51 -14.22
C ALA A 160 -9.95 -14.01 -14.54
N TYR A 161 -10.94 -13.60 -15.35
CA TYR A 161 -11.18 -12.19 -15.63
C TYR A 161 -11.66 -11.42 -14.39
N GLN A 162 -12.61 -11.96 -13.62
CA GLN A 162 -13.11 -11.32 -12.39
C GLN A 162 -12.00 -11.17 -11.33
N ALA A 163 -11.08 -12.14 -11.25
CA ALA A 163 -9.93 -12.09 -10.36
C ALA A 163 -8.92 -10.96 -10.68
N LEU A 164 -8.97 -10.38 -11.89
CA LEU A 164 -8.16 -9.20 -12.22
C LEU A 164 -8.61 -7.94 -11.47
N GLY A 165 -9.85 -7.90 -10.95
CA GLY A 165 -10.35 -6.77 -10.16
C GLY A 165 -10.44 -5.44 -10.92
N VAL A 166 -10.56 -5.48 -12.26
CA VAL A 166 -10.44 -4.28 -13.11
C VAL A 166 -11.49 -3.22 -12.78
N GLN A 167 -12.73 -3.62 -12.48
CA GLN A 167 -13.80 -2.71 -12.09
C GLN A 167 -13.43 -1.94 -10.80
N GLY A 168 -13.04 -2.66 -9.74
CA GLY A 168 -12.67 -2.02 -8.47
C GLY A 168 -11.49 -1.05 -8.61
N HIS A 169 -10.51 -1.41 -9.44
CA HIS A 169 -9.38 -0.53 -9.78
C HIS A 169 -9.83 0.73 -10.54
N MET A 170 -10.72 0.56 -11.54
CA MET A 170 -11.30 1.69 -12.26
C MET A 170 -12.14 2.59 -11.35
N GLU A 171 -12.97 2.03 -10.47
CA GLU A 171 -13.79 2.80 -9.50
C GLU A 171 -12.91 3.66 -8.59
N GLU A 172 -11.78 3.12 -8.14
CA GLU A 172 -10.84 3.84 -7.29
C GLU A 172 -10.19 5.01 -8.02
N VAL A 173 -9.62 4.74 -9.20
CA VAL A 173 -8.83 5.71 -9.98
C VAL A 173 -9.73 6.77 -10.62
N LEU A 174 -10.88 6.37 -11.16
CA LEU A 174 -11.77 7.24 -11.92
C LEU A 174 -12.80 7.95 -11.06
N ARG A 175 -12.86 7.69 -9.74
CA ARG A 175 -13.81 8.30 -8.79
C ARG A 175 -14.03 9.81 -8.98
N ASN A 176 -12.96 10.53 -9.31
CA ASN A 176 -12.98 11.97 -9.54
C ASN A 176 -12.45 12.36 -10.92
N ALA A 177 -12.29 11.42 -11.84
CA ALA A 177 -11.81 11.70 -13.18
C ALA A 177 -12.87 12.47 -13.97
N THR A 178 -12.45 13.55 -14.61
CA THR A 178 -13.31 14.36 -15.49
C THR A 178 -13.04 14.09 -16.96
N TRP A 179 -11.88 13.52 -17.27
CA TRP A 179 -11.44 13.24 -18.63
C TRP A 179 -11.50 11.75 -18.93
N CYS A 180 -11.90 11.41 -20.15
CA CYS A 180 -11.79 10.08 -20.73
C CYS A 180 -11.30 10.17 -22.17
N HIS A 181 -10.75 9.08 -22.69
CA HIS A 181 -10.42 9.04 -24.11
C HIS A 181 -11.72 9.17 -24.95
N PRO A 182 -11.78 10.01 -26.01
CA PRO A 182 -13.03 10.31 -26.73
C PRO A 182 -13.76 9.13 -27.38
N ARG A 183 -13.07 8.00 -27.44
CA ARG A 183 -13.52 6.75 -28.08
C ARG A 183 -13.94 5.67 -27.09
N CYS A 184 -13.76 5.90 -25.77
CA CYS A 184 -13.87 4.84 -24.77
C CYS A 184 -15.23 4.10 -24.80
N ALA A 185 -16.33 4.84 -24.97
CA ALA A 185 -17.67 4.26 -25.08
C ALA A 185 -18.00 3.77 -26.51
N THR A 186 -17.60 4.53 -27.54
CA THR A 186 -17.91 4.17 -28.94
C THR A 186 -17.18 2.91 -29.40
N ASP A 187 -16.02 2.62 -28.82
CA ASP A 187 -15.27 1.39 -29.12
C ASP A 187 -16.10 0.14 -28.77
N HIS A 188 -16.91 0.15 -27.71
CA HIS A 188 -17.79 -0.98 -27.38
C HIS A 188 -18.79 -1.28 -28.51
N VAL A 189 -19.40 -0.23 -29.07
CA VAL A 189 -20.38 -0.38 -30.16
C VAL A 189 -19.71 -0.94 -31.41
N GLU A 190 -18.53 -0.43 -31.76
CA GLU A 190 -17.78 -0.90 -32.92
C GLU A 190 -17.24 -2.33 -32.75
N ILE A 191 -16.88 -2.72 -31.51
CA ILE A 191 -16.56 -4.12 -31.19
C ILE A 191 -17.77 -4.99 -31.50
N VAL A 192 -18.97 -4.62 -31.02
CA VAL A 192 -20.19 -5.39 -31.29
C VAL A 192 -20.52 -5.43 -32.78
N ASP A 193 -20.33 -4.34 -33.52
CA ASP A 193 -20.48 -4.33 -34.99
C ASP A 193 -19.58 -5.39 -35.66
N ALA A 194 -18.32 -5.51 -35.20
CA ALA A 194 -17.42 -6.54 -35.71
C ALA A 194 -17.87 -7.96 -35.33
N PHE A 195 -18.46 -8.13 -34.14
CA PHE A 195 -19.07 -9.40 -33.72
C PHE A 195 -20.27 -9.80 -34.60
N GLU A 196 -21.16 -8.86 -34.90
CA GLU A 196 -22.31 -9.08 -35.79
C GLU A 196 -21.89 -9.42 -37.21
N ALA A 197 -20.82 -8.78 -37.70
CA ALA A 197 -20.23 -9.06 -39.01
C ALA A 197 -19.43 -10.37 -39.06
N GLY A 198 -19.10 -10.97 -37.91
CA GLY A 198 -18.19 -12.11 -37.83
C GLY A 198 -16.75 -11.79 -38.24
N ASP A 199 -16.35 -10.51 -38.18
CA ASP A 199 -15.04 -10.02 -38.62
C ASP A 199 -14.03 -10.13 -37.46
N LEU A 200 -13.32 -11.26 -37.42
CA LEU A 200 -12.36 -11.56 -36.37
C LEU A 200 -11.19 -10.56 -36.32
N ASP A 201 -10.66 -10.16 -37.48
CA ASP A 201 -9.48 -9.28 -37.55
C ASP A 201 -9.83 -7.87 -37.09
N ARG A 202 -11.01 -7.37 -37.49
CA ARG A 202 -11.52 -6.09 -37.02
C ARG A 202 -11.82 -6.12 -35.52
N ALA A 203 -12.50 -7.16 -35.03
CA ALA A 203 -12.80 -7.29 -33.60
C ALA A 203 -11.53 -7.34 -32.75
N ARG A 204 -10.51 -8.09 -33.19
CA ARG A 204 -9.19 -8.17 -32.53
C ARG A 204 -8.53 -6.80 -32.46
N THR A 205 -8.51 -6.06 -33.57
CA THR A 205 -7.89 -4.73 -33.63
C THR A 205 -8.59 -3.76 -32.68
N LEU A 206 -9.92 -3.74 -32.69
CA LEU A 206 -10.71 -2.85 -31.83
C LEU A 206 -10.53 -3.15 -30.34
N ILE A 207 -10.47 -4.43 -29.93
CA ILE A 207 -10.18 -4.82 -28.55
C ILE A 207 -8.80 -4.31 -28.12
N ILE A 208 -7.79 -4.46 -28.98
CA ILE A 208 -6.43 -4.00 -28.69
C ILE A 208 -6.40 -2.48 -28.49
N GLU A 209 -6.98 -1.73 -29.43
CA GLU A 209 -7.02 -0.28 -29.38
C GLU A 209 -7.85 0.23 -28.18
N HIS A 210 -8.96 -0.43 -27.86
CA HIS A 210 -9.79 -0.09 -26.71
C HIS A 210 -9.01 -0.24 -25.40
N ALA A 211 -8.24 -1.31 -25.24
CA ALA A 211 -7.38 -1.51 -24.07
C ALA A 211 -6.29 -0.42 -23.97
N ASP A 212 -5.66 -0.04 -25.08
CA ASP A 212 -4.66 1.05 -25.10
C ASP A 212 -5.26 2.41 -24.71
N ARG A 213 -6.46 2.72 -25.20
CA ARG A 213 -7.18 3.95 -24.85
C ARG A 213 -7.66 3.94 -23.39
N SER A 214 -8.01 2.77 -22.87
CA SER A 214 -8.34 2.57 -21.44
C SER A 214 -7.11 2.83 -20.56
N LYS A 215 -5.93 2.28 -20.92
CA LYS A 215 -4.66 2.59 -20.24
C LYS A 215 -4.37 4.09 -20.23
N LEU A 216 -4.55 4.78 -21.36
CA LEU A 216 -4.35 6.24 -21.43
C LEU A 216 -5.30 7.01 -20.50
N THR A 217 -6.57 6.61 -20.45
CA THR A 217 -7.58 7.17 -19.53
C THR A 217 -7.13 7.02 -18.08
N MET A 218 -6.70 5.83 -17.70
CA MET A 218 -6.25 5.52 -16.34
C MET A 218 -4.98 6.27 -15.97
N ARG A 219 -3.96 6.28 -16.83
CA ARG A 219 -2.70 7.02 -16.62
C ARG A 219 -2.96 8.50 -16.36
N ARG A 220 -3.79 9.13 -17.19
CA ARG A 220 -4.13 10.55 -17.03
C ARG A 220 -4.92 10.81 -15.75
N ALA A 221 -5.88 9.94 -15.38
CA ALA A 221 -6.61 10.08 -14.13
C ALA A 221 -5.68 9.96 -12.91
N MET A 222 -4.72 9.03 -12.94
CA MET A 222 -3.69 8.89 -11.90
C MET A 222 -2.79 10.13 -11.81
N ASP A 223 -2.39 10.69 -12.95
CA ASP A 223 -1.57 11.91 -12.98
C ASP A 223 -2.34 13.14 -12.52
N ASP A 224 -3.61 13.30 -12.92
CA ASP A 224 -4.49 14.35 -12.44
C ASP A 224 -4.71 14.22 -10.92
N ALA A 225 -4.89 13.00 -10.39
CA ALA A 225 -4.98 12.75 -8.96
C ALA A 225 -3.68 13.13 -8.22
N ARG A 226 -2.51 12.77 -8.78
CA ARG A 226 -1.19 13.20 -8.27
C ARG A 226 -1.05 14.72 -8.26
N GLN A 227 -1.49 15.41 -9.32
CA GLN A 227 -1.43 16.86 -9.44
C GLN A 227 -2.42 17.56 -8.47
N ARG A 228 -3.63 17.03 -8.29
CA ARG A 228 -4.62 17.57 -7.33
C ARG A 228 -4.15 17.44 -5.88
N LEU A 229 -3.42 16.38 -5.55
CA LEU A 229 -2.74 16.26 -4.25
C LEU A 229 -1.66 17.34 -4.06
N GLY A 230 -1.14 17.91 -5.16
CA GLY A 230 -0.23 19.04 -5.17
C GLY A 230 -0.92 20.39 -5.34
N SER A 231 -1.73 20.88 -4.38
CA SER A 231 -1.96 22.34 -4.29
C SER A 231 -2.54 22.88 -2.97
N ARG A 232 -3.21 22.08 -2.12
CA ARG A 232 -3.94 22.65 -0.97
C ARG A 232 -3.13 22.85 0.32
N TRP A 233 -1.95 22.24 0.42
CA TRP A 233 -1.15 22.24 1.66
C TRP A 233 0.34 22.54 1.45
N VAL A 234 0.76 22.95 0.26
CA VAL A 234 2.17 23.34 0.04
C VAL A 234 2.35 24.76 0.58
N SER A 235 3.29 24.95 1.49
CA SER A 235 3.73 26.28 1.94
C SER A 235 5.08 26.60 1.30
N PRO A 236 5.13 27.27 0.13
CA PRO A 236 6.36 27.47 -0.63
C PRO A 236 7.46 28.08 0.24
N GLY A 237 8.66 27.51 0.14
CA GLY A 237 9.84 28.00 0.84
C GLY A 237 9.94 27.61 2.32
N ARG A 238 8.95 26.93 2.92
CA ARG A 238 8.99 26.50 4.34
C ARG A 238 10.24 25.69 4.69
N PHE A 239 10.74 24.89 3.76
CA PHE A 239 11.96 24.08 3.94
C PHE A 239 13.17 24.60 3.15
N SER A 240 13.11 25.82 2.61
CA SER A 240 14.22 26.41 1.86
C SER A 240 15.52 26.38 2.65
N GLY A 241 16.55 25.79 2.03
CA GLY A 241 17.88 25.64 2.62
C GLY A 241 17.97 24.62 3.77
N LYS A 242 16.91 23.85 4.06
CA LYS A 242 16.95 22.78 5.06
C LYS A 242 17.33 21.44 4.41
N VAL A 243 18.06 20.62 5.16
CA VAL A 243 18.27 19.20 4.82
C VAL A 243 17.34 18.37 5.69
N VAL A 244 16.48 17.58 5.08
CA VAL A 244 15.47 16.77 5.78
C VAL A 244 15.69 15.30 5.48
N LEU A 245 15.87 14.52 6.54
CA LEU A 245 15.95 13.07 6.48
C LEU A 245 14.56 12.48 6.71
N VAL A 246 14.13 11.59 5.82
CA VAL A 246 12.83 10.91 5.91
C VAL A 246 13.06 9.40 5.81
N THR A 247 12.66 8.65 6.82
CA THR A 247 12.70 7.18 6.81
C THR A 247 11.38 6.60 6.32
N GLY A 248 11.40 5.41 5.72
CA GLY A 248 10.21 4.80 5.10
C GLY A 248 9.77 5.57 3.86
N ALA A 249 10.72 6.17 3.14
CA ALA A 249 10.45 7.15 2.10
C ALA A 249 10.01 6.55 0.75
N ALA A 250 10.11 5.23 0.56
CA ALA A 250 9.80 4.62 -0.73
C ALA A 250 8.29 4.58 -1.04
N GLN A 251 7.43 4.69 -0.03
CA GLN A 251 5.97 4.57 -0.20
C GLN A 251 5.19 5.31 0.91
N GLY A 252 3.86 5.37 0.73
CA GLY A 252 2.91 5.77 1.78
C GLY A 252 3.17 7.15 2.38
N ILE A 253 3.05 7.27 3.71
CA ILE A 253 3.22 8.55 4.43
C ILE A 253 4.61 9.14 4.22
N GLY A 254 5.66 8.31 4.19
CA GLY A 254 7.04 8.76 4.02
C GLY A 254 7.28 9.38 2.65
N GLU A 255 6.84 8.71 1.58
CA GLU A 255 6.91 9.24 0.21
C GLU A 255 6.14 10.56 0.08
N ARG A 256 4.89 10.62 0.56
CA ARG A 256 4.07 11.84 0.49
C ARG A 256 4.67 12.98 1.29
N THR A 257 5.28 12.68 2.44
CA THR A 257 6.02 13.64 3.26
C THR A 257 7.22 14.19 2.50
N ALA A 258 8.01 13.30 1.87
CA ALA A 258 9.15 13.68 1.04
C ALA A 258 8.72 14.59 -0.12
N ARG A 259 7.70 14.20 -0.91
CA ARG A 259 7.16 15.00 -2.02
C ARG A 259 6.76 16.40 -1.59
N ARG A 260 6.07 16.53 -0.45
CA ARG A 260 5.66 17.85 0.07
C ARG A 260 6.85 18.69 0.50
N ILE A 261 7.80 18.12 1.23
CA ILE A 261 9.00 18.86 1.67
C ILE A 261 9.83 19.31 0.46
N CYS A 262 9.91 18.47 -0.58
CA CYS A 262 10.52 18.76 -1.86
C CYS A 262 9.89 20.01 -2.50
N ALA A 263 8.56 20.00 -2.65
CA ALA A 263 7.79 21.11 -3.21
C ALA A 263 7.90 22.41 -2.38
N GLU A 264 8.23 22.30 -1.10
CA GLU A 264 8.42 23.44 -0.19
C GLU A 264 9.91 23.89 -0.09
N GLY A 265 10.79 23.35 -0.95
CA GLY A 265 12.17 23.77 -1.12
C GLY A 265 13.21 23.06 -0.26
N GLY A 266 12.85 21.92 0.35
CA GLY A 266 13.77 21.10 1.15
C GLY A 266 14.70 20.24 0.30
N ARG A 267 15.92 20.02 0.81
CA ARG A 267 16.83 18.98 0.29
C ARG A 267 16.59 17.70 1.07
N LEU A 268 16.49 16.57 0.37
CA LEU A 268 16.03 15.32 0.98
C LEU A 268 17.14 14.28 1.10
N VAL A 269 17.16 13.59 2.23
CA VAL A 269 17.74 12.25 2.37
C VAL A 269 16.57 11.29 2.51
N LEU A 270 16.40 10.42 1.53
CA LEU A 270 15.32 9.44 1.45
C LEU A 270 15.87 8.10 1.89
N VAL A 271 15.29 7.52 2.93
CA VAL A 271 15.80 6.27 3.51
C VAL A 271 14.70 5.22 3.49
N ASP A 272 15.02 4.06 2.93
CA ASP A 272 14.13 2.90 2.95
C ASP A 272 14.95 1.60 2.89
N ARG A 273 14.32 0.48 3.23
CA ARG A 273 14.89 -0.86 2.96
C ARG A 273 14.71 -1.25 1.50
N SER A 274 13.66 -0.74 0.85
CA SER A 274 13.36 -1.01 -0.55
C SER A 274 14.28 -0.22 -1.48
N GLN A 275 14.68 -0.86 -2.59
CA GLN A 275 15.44 -0.20 -3.65
C GLN A 275 14.64 0.87 -4.41
N PHE A 276 13.30 0.86 -4.32
CA PHE A 276 12.43 1.86 -4.95
C PHE A 276 12.70 3.29 -4.47
N VAL A 277 13.32 3.47 -3.30
CA VAL A 277 13.76 4.79 -2.82
C VAL A 277 14.70 5.50 -3.81
N HIS A 278 15.49 4.73 -4.58
CA HIS A 278 16.36 5.28 -5.62
C HIS A 278 15.58 5.77 -6.84
N GLU A 279 14.46 5.15 -7.17
CA GLU A 279 13.56 5.63 -8.24
C GLU A 279 12.95 6.97 -7.86
N LEU A 280 12.44 7.10 -6.63
CA LEU A 280 11.91 8.36 -6.11
C LEU A 280 12.97 9.47 -6.10
N SER A 281 14.21 9.14 -5.70
CA SER A 281 15.32 10.10 -5.76
C SER A 281 15.63 10.55 -7.18
N ARG A 282 15.58 9.65 -8.17
CA ARG A 282 15.76 10.00 -9.60
C ARG A 282 14.63 10.87 -10.12
N GLU A 283 13.39 10.57 -9.73
CA GLU A 283 12.21 11.36 -10.07
C GLU A 283 12.33 12.81 -9.54
N PHE A 284 12.74 12.99 -8.29
CA PHE A 284 13.00 14.33 -7.77
C PHE A 284 14.15 15.03 -8.49
N GLY A 285 15.21 14.30 -8.82
CA GLY A 285 16.34 14.84 -9.60
C GLY A 285 15.93 15.32 -10.98
N SER A 286 15.10 14.56 -11.71
CA SER A 286 14.61 14.96 -13.04
C SER A 286 13.70 16.18 -13.00
N ALA A 287 12.99 16.38 -11.89
CA ALA A 287 12.20 17.59 -11.62
C ALA A 287 13.03 18.77 -11.06
N GLY A 288 14.36 18.66 -11.01
CA GLY A 288 15.26 19.75 -10.59
C GLY A 288 15.43 19.89 -9.08
N TYR A 289 14.93 18.94 -8.28
CA TYR A 289 15.07 18.95 -6.84
C TYR A 289 16.32 18.21 -6.37
N THR A 290 16.73 18.48 -5.13
CA THR A 290 17.89 17.81 -4.50
C THR A 290 17.40 16.71 -3.56
N ALA A 291 17.54 15.46 -3.99
CA ALA A 291 17.27 14.28 -3.17
C ALA A 291 18.43 13.29 -3.27
N TYR A 292 18.72 12.60 -2.16
CA TYR A 292 19.71 11.54 -2.07
C TYR A 292 19.08 10.33 -1.39
N ALA A 293 19.14 9.18 -2.05
CA ALA A 293 18.60 7.92 -1.54
C ALA A 293 19.66 7.14 -0.75
N VAL A 294 19.23 6.52 0.34
CA VAL A 294 20.01 5.58 1.16
C VAL A 294 19.19 4.32 1.37
N THR A 295 19.77 3.17 1.06
CA THR A 295 19.17 1.89 1.41
C THR A 295 19.70 1.44 2.77
N ALA A 296 18.83 1.29 3.78
CA ALA A 296 19.24 0.89 5.12
C ALA A 296 18.18 0.03 5.82
N ASP A 297 18.63 -0.99 6.53
CA ASP A 297 17.80 -1.75 7.47
C ASP A 297 17.80 -1.08 8.84
N LEU A 298 16.69 -0.40 9.15
CA LEU A 298 16.55 0.34 10.40
C LEU A 298 16.11 -0.53 11.59
N GLU A 299 15.86 -1.82 11.40
CA GLU A 299 15.71 -2.76 12.53
C GLU A 299 17.04 -2.97 13.27
N THR A 300 18.15 -2.55 12.65
CA THR A 300 19.51 -2.62 13.20
C THR A 300 20.05 -1.25 13.64
N TRP A 301 20.95 -1.25 14.63
CA TRP A 301 21.68 -0.05 15.02
C TRP A 301 22.62 0.41 13.91
N GLU A 302 23.28 -0.54 13.24
CA GLU A 302 24.27 -0.31 12.20
C GLU A 302 23.65 0.42 11.01
N GLY A 303 22.46 -0.02 10.55
CA GLY A 303 21.73 0.63 9.47
C GLY A 303 21.31 2.05 9.83
N ALA A 304 20.80 2.27 11.05
CA ALA A 304 20.42 3.61 11.50
C ALA A 304 21.62 4.57 11.62
N ASN A 305 22.76 4.07 12.12
CA ASN A 305 23.98 4.86 12.21
C ASN A 305 24.56 5.18 10.83
N ALA A 306 24.64 4.19 9.93
CA ALA A 306 25.13 4.35 8.56
C ALA A 306 24.31 5.40 7.80
N MET A 307 22.98 5.32 7.89
CA MET A 307 22.05 6.31 7.33
C MET A 307 22.42 7.75 7.72
N VAL A 308 22.65 8.00 9.02
CA VAL A 308 22.97 9.35 9.51
C VAL A 308 24.35 9.80 9.04
N GLN A 309 25.34 8.90 9.03
CA GLN A 309 26.68 9.22 8.54
C GLN A 309 26.68 9.56 7.05
N GLU A 310 25.95 8.80 6.22
CA GLU A 310 25.82 9.11 4.80
C GLU A 310 25.12 10.45 4.55
N ALA A 311 24.04 10.72 5.27
CA ALA A 311 23.31 11.99 5.19
C ALA A 311 24.20 13.19 5.53
N ILE A 312 24.98 13.09 6.62
CA ILE A 312 25.93 14.12 7.03
C ILE A 312 27.09 14.21 6.04
N GLY A 313 27.64 13.09 5.57
CA GLY A 313 28.69 13.08 4.56
C GLY A 313 28.27 13.73 3.25
N ARG A 314 27.02 13.53 2.84
CA ARG A 314 26.47 14.07 1.58
C ARG A 314 26.16 15.57 1.64
N PHE A 315 25.55 16.03 2.73
CA PHE A 315 25.00 17.38 2.83
C PHE A 315 25.66 18.27 3.88
N GLY A 316 26.62 17.73 4.63
CA GLY A 316 27.31 18.37 5.76
C GLY A 316 26.43 18.54 7.01
N ARG A 317 25.13 18.27 6.91
CA ARG A 317 24.18 18.43 8.01
C ARG A 317 22.85 17.76 7.72
N ILE A 318 22.12 17.47 8.80
CA ILE A 318 20.68 17.24 8.81
C ILE A 318 20.03 18.35 9.66
N ASP A 319 18.93 18.94 9.22
CA ASP A 319 18.19 19.97 9.96
C ASP A 319 16.90 19.42 10.59
N VAL A 320 16.24 18.47 9.92
CA VAL A 320 15.03 17.80 10.39
C VAL A 320 15.16 16.30 10.11
N ALA A 321 14.81 15.46 11.08
CA ALA A 321 14.72 14.01 10.93
C ALA A 321 13.28 13.57 11.17
N ILE A 322 12.69 12.92 10.18
CA ILE A 322 11.32 12.42 10.20
C ILE A 322 11.38 10.90 10.16
N HIS A 323 10.93 10.27 11.23
CA HIS A 323 10.90 8.82 11.36
C HIS A 323 9.48 8.33 11.07
N THR A 324 9.31 7.61 9.97
CA THR A 324 8.02 7.04 9.54
C THR A 324 8.05 5.51 9.51
N VAL A 325 9.24 4.89 9.59
CA VAL A 325 9.35 3.43 9.70
C VAL A 325 8.67 2.93 10.97
N GLY A 326 7.74 2.00 10.77
CA GLY A 326 6.99 1.30 11.80
C GLY A 326 5.68 0.75 11.23
N GLY A 327 4.70 0.55 12.12
CA GLY A 327 3.37 0.09 11.75
C GLY A 327 3.14 -1.38 12.07
N THR A 328 1.88 -1.74 12.16
CA THR A 328 1.42 -3.07 12.53
C THR A 328 1.80 -4.09 11.45
N ILE A 329 2.43 -5.20 11.82
CA ILE A 329 2.69 -6.33 10.92
C ILE A 329 1.45 -7.24 10.88
N TRP A 330 0.90 -7.55 12.05
CA TRP A 330 -0.30 -8.38 12.21
C TRP A 330 -1.34 -7.69 13.08
N ALA A 331 -2.62 -7.88 12.76
CA ALA A 331 -3.74 -7.43 13.58
C ALA A 331 -4.58 -8.63 14.04
N LYS A 332 -4.43 -9.03 15.31
CA LYS A 332 -5.21 -10.12 15.93
C LYS A 332 -5.33 -9.93 17.44
N PRO A 333 -6.16 -10.71 18.15
CA PRO A 333 -6.16 -10.70 19.62
C PRO A 333 -4.77 -11.04 20.18
N PHE A 334 -4.32 -10.32 21.21
CA PHE A 334 -2.94 -10.42 21.72
C PHE A 334 -2.53 -11.86 22.11
N HIS A 335 -3.44 -12.65 22.69
CA HIS A 335 -3.18 -14.04 23.09
C HIS A 335 -2.96 -15.00 21.91
N HIS A 336 -3.20 -14.56 20.67
CA HIS A 336 -2.88 -15.32 19.46
C HIS A 336 -1.49 -14.98 18.87
N TYR A 337 -0.74 -14.04 19.46
CA TYR A 337 0.62 -13.76 19.02
C TYR A 337 1.59 -14.79 19.60
N PRO A 338 2.27 -15.56 18.76
CA PRO A 338 3.41 -16.33 19.22
C PRO A 338 4.60 -15.39 19.54
N PRO A 339 5.54 -15.79 20.42
CA PRO A 339 6.60 -14.92 20.91
C PRO A 339 7.43 -14.23 19.82
N GLU A 340 7.72 -14.92 18.71
CA GLU A 340 8.49 -14.39 17.59
C GLU A 340 7.79 -13.24 16.87
N GLN A 341 6.45 -13.25 16.80
CA GLN A 341 5.69 -12.16 16.20
C GLN A 341 5.67 -10.93 17.11
N ILE A 342 5.63 -11.12 18.43
CA ILE A 342 5.78 -10.01 19.39
C ILE A 342 7.14 -9.34 19.22
N GLN A 343 8.21 -10.14 19.10
CA GLN A 343 9.55 -9.61 18.88
C GLN A 343 9.67 -8.88 17.54
N ALA A 344 9.11 -9.44 16.47
CA ALA A 344 9.11 -8.82 15.14
C ALA A 344 8.36 -7.47 15.14
N GLU A 345 7.22 -7.38 15.82
CA GLU A 345 6.50 -6.10 15.97
C GLU A 345 7.34 -5.04 16.66
N ILE A 346 8.04 -5.40 17.75
CA ILE A 346 8.94 -4.47 18.46
C ILE A 346 10.12 -4.06 17.56
N ASN A 347 10.73 -5.03 16.86
CA ASN A 347 11.86 -4.82 15.96
C ASN A 347 11.52 -3.90 14.79
N ARG A 348 10.29 -3.96 14.27
CA ARG A 348 9.87 -3.12 13.16
C ARG A 348 9.31 -1.77 13.60
N SER A 349 8.57 -1.71 14.72
CA SER A 349 7.80 -0.51 15.08
C SER A 349 8.43 0.38 16.14
N LEU A 350 9.23 -0.18 17.04
CA LEU A 350 9.81 0.58 18.15
C LEU A 350 11.29 0.88 17.91
N PHE A 351 12.09 -0.17 17.69
CA PHE A 351 13.54 -0.04 17.60
C PHE A 351 14.03 0.90 16.49
N PRO A 352 13.44 0.95 15.28
CA PRO A 352 13.91 1.83 14.22
C PRO A 352 13.87 3.30 14.63
N THR A 353 12.83 3.72 15.34
CA THR A 353 12.73 5.08 15.88
C THR A 353 13.78 5.32 16.96
N LEU A 354 14.01 4.37 17.87
CA LEU A 354 15.01 4.50 18.93
C LEU A 354 16.43 4.58 18.39
N TRP A 355 16.78 3.72 17.43
CA TRP A 355 18.09 3.73 16.78
C TRP A 355 18.31 4.99 15.96
N SER A 356 17.31 5.43 15.19
CA SER A 356 17.41 6.67 14.42
C SER A 356 17.59 7.89 15.34
N CYS A 357 16.82 7.98 16.43
CA CYS A 357 17.01 9.01 17.46
C CYS A 357 18.41 8.97 18.06
N ARG A 358 18.89 7.78 18.47
CA ARG A 358 20.23 7.61 19.04
C ARG A 358 21.33 8.03 18.06
N ALA A 359 21.18 7.71 16.78
CA ALA A 359 22.15 8.05 15.74
C ALA A 359 22.20 9.56 15.45
N ILE A 360 21.05 10.25 15.41
CA ILE A 360 20.98 11.68 15.03
C ILE A 360 21.30 12.64 16.18
N LEU A 361 21.05 12.23 17.43
CA LEU A 361 21.16 13.10 18.61
C LEU A 361 22.53 13.77 18.78
N PRO A 362 23.68 13.07 18.64
CA PRO A 362 25.00 13.71 18.75
C PRO A 362 25.15 14.92 17.83
N HIS A 363 24.75 14.79 16.56
CA HIS A 363 24.82 15.87 15.55
C HIS A 363 23.91 17.06 15.92
N PHE A 364 22.71 16.81 16.44
CA PHE A 364 21.79 17.86 16.86
C PHE A 364 22.23 18.57 18.14
N ILE A 365 22.81 17.82 19.09
CA ILE A 365 23.34 18.36 20.35
C ILE A 365 24.54 19.26 20.06
N GLU A 366 25.50 18.81 19.25
CA GLU A 366 26.68 19.59 18.87
C GLU A 366 26.29 20.90 18.17
N ARG A 367 25.33 20.84 17.25
CA ARG A 367 24.82 22.02 16.54
C ARG A 367 23.85 22.87 17.34
N ARG A 368 23.42 22.40 18.52
CA ARG A 368 22.38 23.01 19.37
C ARG A 368 21.10 23.35 18.59
N ARG A 369 20.82 22.58 17.54
CA ARG A 369 19.70 22.81 16.61
C ARG A 369 19.35 21.51 15.89
N GLY A 370 18.05 21.25 15.80
CA GLY A 370 17.49 20.17 15.00
C GLY A 370 16.05 19.92 15.40
N THR A 371 15.30 19.23 14.57
CA THR A 371 13.93 18.81 14.86
C THR A 371 13.78 17.33 14.55
N ILE A 372 13.27 16.56 15.51
CA ILE A 372 12.89 15.16 15.31
C ILE A 372 11.37 15.09 15.28
N VAL A 373 10.82 14.43 14.27
CA VAL A 373 9.39 14.12 14.15
C VAL A 373 9.26 12.60 14.10
N ASN A 374 8.63 12.02 15.11
CA ASN A 374 8.29 10.60 15.12
C ASN A 374 6.82 10.45 14.73
N VAL A 375 6.55 9.76 13.63
CA VAL A 375 5.19 9.46 13.20
C VAL A 375 4.68 8.28 14.03
N SER A 376 3.52 8.45 14.66
CA SER A 376 2.85 7.42 15.47
C SER A 376 1.41 7.23 14.98
N SER A 377 0.66 6.34 15.63
CA SER A 377 -0.70 5.98 15.25
C SER A 377 -1.70 6.36 16.34
N VAL A 378 -2.93 6.71 15.95
CA VAL A 378 -4.07 6.94 16.86
C VAL A 378 -4.44 5.67 17.64
N ALA A 379 -4.03 4.48 17.17
CA ALA A 379 -4.26 3.21 17.85
C ALA A 379 -3.80 3.20 19.33
N THR A 380 -2.84 4.05 19.72
CA THR A 380 -2.38 4.18 21.11
C THR A 380 -3.38 4.89 22.04
N ARG A 381 -4.43 5.51 21.50
CA ARG A 381 -5.44 6.22 22.30
C ARG A 381 -6.55 5.31 22.83
N GLY A 382 -6.58 4.03 22.43
CA GLY A 382 -7.77 3.18 22.59
C GLY A 382 -8.93 3.71 21.75
N LEU A 383 -9.93 2.88 21.49
CA LEU A 383 -11.20 3.35 20.95
C LEU A 383 -11.96 4.13 22.03
#